data_AF-A0A8T1W2A1-F1
#
_entry.id   AF-A0A8T1W2A1-F1
#
_cell.length_a   1.000
_cell.length_b   1.000
_cell.length_c   1.000
_cell.angle_alpha   90.00
_cell.angle_beta   90.00
_cell.angle_gamma   90.00
#
_symmetry.space_group_name_H-M   'P 1'
#
loop_
_entity.id
_entity.type
_entity.pdbx_description
1 polymer ?
#
loop_
_entity_poly.entity_id
_entity_poly.type
_entity_poly.pdbx_seq_one_letter_code
_entity_poly.pdbx_strand_id
1 'polypeptide(L)'
;MIDRDIAPKTYGEWENPKNVTEKVIQLATTGELQTLQLTNRYLPVLPEELRRCTNLKHLSLEYTHIQTLPAWAKEFTRLEFLHVESKFSSPVVALPDDLFDDMSSLTFIHFAAFIPMTKMPSFDGLTNLKSLTLAVFLALEEIPALDSLGNLERLVLSSMPAMNSLPDFAPLKNLNTFFVSDRGAWCCNGFLGICDLSDGKCGVHPLWGSPAATCLPPNQGEKIASAATLSATAKFASTICGPVLQPGALEGPPTPDIMDPCNGTMYRHMAWLQIVSISRYEVEKMRDKTCGHYQRIGINLFSMTLRFSDDVISDVIQRGLDRSVTDVSSLYVEHHSSNPVATEEPKRQEGQVAICLKDFRRGDQLTRRERNRIYQARYKLRQKKLANDLDLSVQKLREDVEQLEKQRLALSYTPLTNSTVWNVAAEYFRLFRHGFNKFEISSNAAPVTHLTFLQQTMTPDVMIETGSGIEAVMESWMTAFNYFNDLDCQLMRLENGPGETLVCVMKVRVGVTLHTLRHVFPHLFVEGILTPLGGKMLGQQLCVSCNVHLKWDPSRGRISSMTYDGDFMTPLLQLLGNLEDVSHVFGDAYVSPDCRLVVLA
;
A
#
# COMPACT_ATOMS: atom_id res chain seq x y z
N MET A 1 15.62 24.25 5.08
CA MET A 1 15.21 23.76 6.41
C MET A 1 14.29 22.57 6.22
N ILE A 2 14.61 21.45 6.86
CA ILE A 2 13.73 20.28 6.92
C ILE A 2 13.42 20.08 8.41
N ASP A 3 12.22 20.48 8.84
CA ASP A 3 11.74 20.32 10.21
C ASP A 3 10.47 19.48 10.16
N ARG A 4 10.69 18.16 10.08
CA ARG A 4 9.63 17.16 10.02
C ARG A 4 9.41 16.61 11.41
N ASP A 5 8.31 16.99 12.05
CA ASP A 5 7.82 16.32 13.25
C ASP A 5 6.54 15.61 12.93
N ILE A 6 6.74 14.35 12.58
CA ILE A 6 5.70 13.45 12.12
C ILE A 6 4.99 12.74 13.29
N ALA A 7 5.33 13.06 14.55
CA ALA A 7 4.88 12.30 15.71
C ALA A 7 4.56 13.16 16.96
N PRO A 8 3.57 14.09 16.88
CA PRO A 8 3.06 14.77 18.08
C PRO A 8 2.46 13.76 19.06
N LYS A 9 2.87 13.78 20.32
CA LYS A 9 2.57 12.74 21.33
C LYS A 9 1.17 12.84 21.93
N THR A 10 0.56 14.02 21.82
CA THR A 10 -0.76 14.30 22.36
C THR A 10 -1.58 15.09 21.35
N TYR A 11 -2.91 15.06 21.49
CA TYR A 11 -3.79 15.93 20.70
C TYR A 11 -3.46 17.40 20.93
N GLY A 12 -3.12 17.78 22.16
CA GLY A 12 -2.68 19.14 22.48
C GLY A 12 -1.44 19.58 21.70
N GLU A 13 -0.44 18.69 21.54
CA GLU A 13 0.78 18.95 20.75
C GLU A 13 0.50 19.01 19.24
N TRP A 14 -0.45 18.21 18.74
CA TRP A 14 -0.89 18.29 17.35
C TRP A 14 -1.72 19.55 17.10
N GLU A 15 -2.57 19.95 18.06
CA GLU A 15 -3.40 21.14 17.92
C GLU A 15 -2.58 22.42 18.06
N ASN A 16 -1.56 22.39 18.92
CA ASN A 16 -0.68 23.52 19.22
C ASN A 16 0.79 23.15 18.91
N PRO A 17 1.16 23.04 17.62
CA PRO A 17 2.50 22.65 17.24
C PRO A 17 3.52 23.75 17.54
N LYS A 18 4.79 23.38 17.62
CA LYS A 18 5.89 24.33 17.84
C LYS A 18 5.88 25.43 16.77
N ASN A 19 5.91 26.69 17.21
CA ASN A 19 6.07 27.85 16.33
C ASN A 19 7.51 27.92 15.80
N VAL A 20 7.63 27.96 14.47
CA VAL A 20 8.93 28.01 13.76
C VAL A 20 9.10 29.29 12.94
N THR A 21 8.19 30.26 13.07
CA THR A 21 8.21 31.51 12.28
C THR A 21 9.56 32.21 12.38
N GLU A 22 10.04 32.46 13.61
CA GLU A 22 11.35 33.09 13.85
C GLU A 22 12.52 32.29 13.27
N LYS A 23 12.45 30.96 13.35
CA LYS A 23 13.48 30.08 12.79
C LYS A 23 13.50 30.16 11.26
N VAL A 24 12.33 30.25 10.61
CA VAL A 24 12.22 30.44 9.16
C VAL A 24 12.77 31.80 8.76
N ILE A 25 12.44 32.87 9.50
CA ILE A 25 12.99 34.23 9.29
C ILE A 25 14.53 34.19 9.29
N GLN A 26 15.11 33.63 10.35
CA GLN A 26 16.57 33.56 10.50
C GLN A 26 17.25 32.80 9.37
N LEU A 27 16.68 31.66 8.95
CA LEU A 27 17.25 30.84 7.87
C LEU A 27 17.03 31.45 6.48
N ALA A 28 15.96 32.22 6.30
CA ALA A 28 15.67 32.92 5.05
C ALA A 28 16.48 34.22 4.89
N THR A 29 17.05 34.75 5.99
CA THR A 29 17.73 36.05 6.01
C THR A 29 18.82 36.18 4.95
N THR A 30 19.56 35.10 4.67
CA THR A 30 20.65 35.08 3.68
C THR A 30 20.16 34.97 2.23
N GLY A 31 18.90 34.59 1.99
CA GLY A 31 18.36 34.35 0.64
C GLY A 31 18.83 33.04 -0.02
N GLU A 32 19.58 32.20 0.69
CA GLU A 32 20.19 30.99 0.12
C GLU A 32 19.30 29.74 0.20
N LEU A 33 18.12 29.84 0.81
CA LEU A 33 17.26 28.69 1.04
C LEU A 33 16.75 28.09 -0.28
N GLN A 34 17.05 26.81 -0.52
CA GLN A 34 16.56 26.07 -1.70
C GLN A 34 15.42 25.09 -1.37
N THR A 35 15.28 24.72 -0.10
CA THR A 35 14.26 23.77 0.36
C THR A 35 13.67 24.23 1.69
N LEU A 36 12.35 24.32 1.75
CA LEU A 36 11.59 24.51 2.98
C LEU A 36 10.58 23.37 3.09
N GLN A 37 10.77 22.53 4.11
CA GLN A 37 9.84 21.45 4.42
C GLN A 37 9.45 21.47 5.89
N LEU A 38 8.16 21.57 6.12
CA LEU A 38 7.53 21.69 7.43
C LEU A 38 6.34 20.73 7.51
N THR A 39 6.34 19.88 8.53
CA THR A 39 5.20 19.03 8.86
C THR A 39 4.83 19.27 10.32
N ASN A 40 3.56 19.60 10.57
CA ASN A 40 3.01 19.84 11.91
C ASN A 40 3.82 20.88 12.71
N ARG A 41 3.93 22.09 12.13
CA ARG A 41 4.64 23.26 12.69
C ARG A 41 3.79 24.50 12.55
N TYR A 42 3.73 25.33 13.57
CA TYR A 42 2.97 26.57 13.46
C TYR A 42 3.77 27.60 12.62
N LEU A 43 3.28 27.86 11.42
CA LEU A 43 3.74 28.88 10.47
C LEU A 43 2.52 29.48 9.75
N PRO A 44 1.81 30.44 10.38
CA PRO A 44 0.51 30.91 9.90
C PRO A 44 0.61 31.75 8.63
N VAL A 45 1.79 32.33 8.37
CA VAL A 45 2.10 33.15 7.20
C VAL A 45 3.56 32.88 6.80
N LEU A 46 3.85 32.88 5.49
CA LEU A 46 5.23 32.88 5.03
C LEU A 46 5.88 34.26 5.33
N PRO A 47 7.01 34.33 6.05
CA PRO A 47 7.63 35.59 6.41
C PRO A 47 8.25 36.30 5.20
N GLU A 48 8.30 37.63 5.22
CA GLU A 48 8.84 38.47 4.14
C GLU A 48 10.29 38.14 3.79
N GLU A 49 11.10 37.70 4.75
CA GLU A 49 12.48 37.29 4.50
C GLU A 49 12.58 36.11 3.52
N LEU A 50 11.58 35.24 3.50
CA LEU A 50 11.51 34.09 2.58
C LEU A 50 11.40 34.54 1.11
N ARG A 51 10.84 35.73 0.85
CA ARG A 51 10.80 36.33 -0.49
C ARG A 51 12.19 36.48 -1.11
N ARG A 52 13.23 36.67 -0.30
CA ARG A 52 14.63 36.79 -0.77
C ARG A 52 15.19 35.48 -1.31
N CYS A 53 14.57 34.34 -0.99
CA CYS A 53 15.01 33.02 -1.39
C CYS A 53 14.58 32.69 -2.83
N THR A 54 15.01 33.47 -3.81
CA THR A 54 14.65 33.32 -5.24
C THR A 54 15.16 32.02 -5.87
N ASN A 55 16.05 31.30 -5.18
CA ASN A 55 16.56 29.98 -5.56
C ASN A 55 15.77 28.81 -4.93
N LEU A 56 14.63 29.07 -4.29
CA LEU A 56 13.80 28.04 -3.70
C LEU A 56 13.28 27.09 -4.79
N LYS A 57 13.59 25.80 -4.64
CA LYS A 57 13.18 24.71 -5.56
C LYS A 57 12.10 23.82 -4.98
N HIS A 58 12.08 23.65 -3.65
CA HIS A 58 11.18 22.70 -2.99
C HIS A 58 10.48 23.36 -1.79
N LEU A 59 9.15 23.43 -1.85
CA LEU A 59 8.31 23.95 -0.78
C LEU A 59 7.26 22.91 -0.38
N SER A 60 7.31 22.45 0.87
CA SER A 60 6.38 21.49 1.44
C SER A 60 5.88 22.00 2.81
N LEU A 61 4.57 22.24 2.91
CA LEU A 61 3.89 22.80 4.07
C LEU A 61 2.70 21.91 4.42
N GLU A 62 2.87 21.04 5.42
CA GLU A 62 1.87 20.06 5.83
C GLU A 62 1.40 20.39 7.26
N TYR A 63 0.10 20.64 7.43
CA TYR A 63 -0.53 20.97 8.71
C TYR A 63 0.15 22.16 9.41
N THR A 64 0.50 23.20 8.64
CA THR A 64 1.32 24.33 9.14
C THR A 64 0.53 25.53 9.66
N HIS A 65 -0.80 25.43 9.70
CA HIS A 65 -1.72 26.54 10.01
C HIS A 65 -1.67 27.72 9.04
N ILE A 66 -1.01 27.56 7.89
CA ILE A 66 -1.04 28.56 6.82
C ILE A 66 -2.46 28.65 6.23
N GLN A 67 -2.98 29.88 6.12
CA GLN A 67 -4.32 30.12 5.59
C GLN A 67 -4.30 30.78 4.21
N THR A 68 -3.18 31.41 3.83
CA THR A 68 -2.98 32.01 2.52
C THR A 68 -1.49 32.05 2.19
N LEU A 69 -1.17 31.99 0.89
CA LEU A 69 0.16 32.33 0.41
C LEU A 69 0.21 33.84 0.12
N PRO A 70 1.29 34.54 0.52
CA PRO A 70 1.42 35.98 0.25
C PRO A 70 1.51 36.24 -1.26
N ALA A 71 1.07 37.42 -1.71
CA ALA A 71 1.06 37.78 -3.13
C ALA A 71 2.46 37.71 -3.80
N TRP A 72 3.53 37.93 -3.04
CA TRP A 72 4.90 37.81 -3.56
C TRP A 72 5.35 36.35 -3.77
N ALA A 73 4.58 35.33 -3.35
CA ALA A 73 4.95 33.93 -3.52
C ALA A 73 5.15 33.52 -5.01
N LYS A 74 4.51 34.25 -5.93
CA LYS A 74 4.73 34.12 -7.39
C LYS A 74 6.18 34.37 -7.82
N GLU A 75 6.96 35.08 -7.01
CA GLU A 75 8.38 35.37 -7.29
C GLU A 75 9.29 34.12 -7.19
N PHE A 76 8.77 32.99 -6.66
CA PHE A 76 9.49 31.72 -6.63
C PHE A 76 9.49 30.99 -8.00
N THR A 77 9.98 31.67 -9.03
CA THR A 77 9.99 31.18 -10.43
C THR A 77 10.87 29.94 -10.66
N ARG A 78 11.76 29.61 -9.71
CA ARG A 78 12.61 28.40 -9.71
C ARG A 78 12.02 27.21 -8.95
N LEU A 79 10.79 27.34 -8.44
CA LEU A 79 10.16 26.26 -7.68
C LEU A 79 9.84 25.08 -8.61
N GLU A 80 10.28 23.89 -8.23
CA GLU A 80 10.11 22.63 -8.97
C GLU A 80 9.04 21.75 -8.32
N PHE A 81 8.90 21.85 -6.99
CA PHE A 81 8.00 21.04 -6.16
C PHE A 81 7.23 21.92 -5.17
N LEU A 82 5.90 21.85 -5.22
CA LEU A 82 5.00 22.53 -4.30
C LEU A 82 4.00 21.55 -3.69
N HIS A 83 4.08 21.36 -2.37
CA HIS A 83 3.14 20.55 -1.61
C HIS A 83 2.56 21.37 -0.46
N VAL A 84 1.24 21.55 -0.44
CA VAL A 84 0.55 22.20 0.68
C VAL A 84 -0.62 21.33 1.10
N GLU A 85 -0.56 20.84 2.34
CA GLU A 85 -1.67 20.15 2.98
C GLU A 85 -2.13 20.96 4.19
N SER A 86 -3.39 21.36 4.13
CA SER A 86 -4.02 22.19 5.14
C SER A 86 -4.42 21.39 6.37
N LYS A 87 -4.48 22.08 7.52
CA LYS A 87 -5.15 21.54 8.70
C LYS A 87 -6.64 21.83 8.61
N PHE A 88 -7.49 20.86 8.95
CA PHE A 88 -8.95 21.03 8.92
C PHE A 88 -9.45 22.18 9.83
N SER A 89 -8.78 22.46 10.95
CA SER A 89 -9.14 23.56 11.86
C SER A 89 -8.66 24.94 11.40
N SER A 90 -7.72 25.01 10.46
CA SER A 90 -7.19 26.27 9.92
C SER A 90 -6.74 26.07 8.47
N PRO A 91 -7.68 25.86 7.53
CA PRO A 91 -7.35 25.52 6.16
C PRO A 91 -6.90 26.73 5.37
N VAL A 92 -6.19 26.49 4.27
CA VAL A 92 -5.97 27.50 3.24
C VAL A 92 -7.32 27.90 2.65
N VAL A 93 -7.58 29.21 2.65
CA VAL A 93 -8.85 29.79 2.18
C VAL A 93 -8.75 30.35 0.76
N ALA A 94 -7.55 30.80 0.36
CA ALA A 94 -7.29 31.38 -0.94
C ALA A 94 -5.81 31.30 -1.31
N LEU A 95 -5.56 31.24 -2.61
CA LEU A 95 -4.27 31.46 -3.24
C LEU A 95 -4.32 32.79 -4.04
N PRO A 96 -3.20 33.51 -4.22
CA PRO A 96 -3.15 34.67 -5.11
C PRO A 96 -3.53 34.29 -6.55
N ASP A 97 -4.35 35.11 -7.22
CA ASP A 97 -4.86 34.83 -8.57
C ASP A 97 -3.74 34.69 -9.62
N ASP A 98 -2.62 35.36 -9.40
CA ASP A 98 -1.43 35.41 -10.26
C ASP A 98 -0.28 34.51 -9.75
N LEU A 99 -0.58 33.56 -8.85
CA LEU A 99 0.43 32.73 -8.20
C LEU A 99 1.29 31.95 -9.20
N PHE A 100 0.68 31.45 -10.28
CA PHE A 100 1.31 30.51 -11.21
C PHE A 100 1.79 31.12 -12.53
N ASP A 101 1.57 32.41 -12.78
CA ASP A 101 1.81 33.08 -14.07
C ASP A 101 3.22 32.83 -14.64
N ASP A 102 4.24 32.84 -13.77
CA ASP A 102 5.65 32.69 -14.14
C ASP A 102 6.31 31.42 -13.54
N MET A 103 5.53 30.42 -13.13
CA MET A 103 6.04 29.21 -12.45
C MET A 103 6.37 28.05 -13.40
N SER A 104 7.01 28.34 -14.53
CA SER A 104 7.36 27.34 -15.56
C SER A 104 8.31 26.23 -15.08
N SER A 105 9.02 26.42 -13.96
CA SER A 105 9.88 25.39 -13.37
C SER A 105 9.11 24.31 -12.62
N LEU A 106 7.83 24.54 -12.25
CA LEU A 106 7.05 23.60 -11.46
C LEU A 106 6.79 22.32 -12.25
N THR A 107 7.13 21.19 -11.63
CA THR A 107 6.89 19.84 -12.18
C THR A 107 5.90 19.05 -11.34
N PHE A 108 5.76 19.39 -10.05
CA PHE A 108 4.89 18.69 -9.11
C PHE A 108 4.09 19.68 -8.25
N ILE A 109 2.77 19.53 -8.27
CA ILE A 109 1.85 20.22 -7.35
C ILE A 109 1.00 19.18 -6.63
N HIS A 110 0.94 19.30 -5.31
CA HIS A 110 -0.03 18.58 -4.47
C HIS A 110 -0.68 19.57 -3.51
N PHE A 111 -2.00 19.73 -3.63
CA PHE A 111 -2.80 20.46 -2.67
C PHE A 111 -3.86 19.58 -2.02
N ALA A 112 -3.96 19.65 -0.70
CA ALA A 112 -4.92 18.87 0.08
C ALA A 112 -5.59 19.72 1.18
N ALA A 113 -6.89 19.49 1.40
CA ALA A 113 -7.70 20.12 2.45
C ALA A 113 -7.94 21.64 2.31
N PHE A 114 -8.12 22.12 1.08
CA PHE A 114 -8.47 23.50 0.75
C PHE A 114 -10.01 23.67 0.77
N ILE A 115 -10.60 23.29 1.90
CA ILE A 115 -12.04 23.05 2.05
C ILE A 115 -12.92 24.22 1.63
N PRO A 116 -12.67 25.47 2.08
CA PRO A 116 -13.55 26.59 1.78
C PRO A 116 -13.21 27.30 0.47
N MET A 117 -12.14 26.90 -0.22
CA MET A 117 -11.69 27.58 -1.43
C MET A 117 -12.59 27.21 -2.61
N THR A 118 -13.11 28.22 -3.30
CA THR A 118 -14.09 28.03 -4.38
C THR A 118 -13.48 28.12 -5.78
N LYS A 119 -12.26 28.65 -5.90
CA LYS A 119 -11.56 28.90 -7.17
C LYS A 119 -10.07 28.67 -7.05
N MET A 120 -9.45 28.18 -8.13
CA MET A 120 -8.00 28.06 -8.29
C MET A 120 -7.45 29.22 -9.13
N PRO A 121 -6.21 29.66 -8.91
CA PRO A 121 -5.47 30.55 -9.82
C PRO A 121 -5.30 29.91 -11.21
N SER A 122 -5.08 30.71 -12.25
CA SER A 122 -4.85 30.19 -13.61
C SER A 122 -3.63 29.26 -13.67
N PHE A 123 -3.65 28.27 -14.56
CA PHE A 123 -2.53 27.34 -14.77
C PHE A 123 -1.63 27.71 -15.96
N ASP A 124 -1.84 28.88 -16.57
CA ASP A 124 -1.20 29.26 -17.84
C ASP A 124 0.33 29.25 -17.80
N GLY A 125 0.95 29.55 -16.65
CA GLY A 125 2.40 29.54 -16.47
C GLY A 125 3.02 28.17 -16.13
N LEU A 126 2.21 27.13 -15.93
CA LEU A 126 2.65 25.80 -15.46
C LEU A 126 3.10 24.87 -16.62
N THR A 127 3.89 25.38 -17.55
CA THR A 127 4.19 24.72 -18.83
C THR A 127 4.97 23.39 -18.74
N ASN A 128 5.66 23.13 -17.63
CA ASN A 128 6.44 21.90 -17.41
C ASN A 128 5.84 20.98 -16.34
N LEU A 129 4.59 21.25 -15.92
CA LEU A 129 3.95 20.45 -14.87
C LEU A 129 3.74 19.01 -15.33
N LYS A 130 4.20 18.06 -14.52
CA LYS A 130 4.09 16.61 -14.79
C LYS A 130 3.07 15.94 -13.90
N SER A 131 2.88 16.42 -12.68
CA SER A 131 1.95 15.84 -11.71
C SER A 131 1.14 16.91 -11.01
N LEU A 132 -0.18 16.78 -11.08
CA LEU A 132 -1.14 17.61 -10.39
C LEU A 132 -2.06 16.75 -9.52
N THR A 133 -2.03 16.98 -8.21
CA THR A 133 -2.93 16.35 -7.25
C THR A 133 -3.73 17.42 -6.52
N LEU A 134 -5.05 17.35 -6.61
CA LEU A 134 -5.98 18.20 -5.87
C LEU A 134 -6.91 17.32 -5.04
N ALA A 135 -6.89 17.50 -3.73
CA ALA A 135 -7.59 16.64 -2.80
C ALA A 135 -8.36 17.43 -1.72
N VAL A 136 -9.61 17.04 -1.43
CA VAL A 136 -10.54 17.75 -0.53
C VAL A 136 -10.67 19.22 -0.85
N PHE A 137 -11.28 19.46 -2.00
CA PHE A 137 -11.84 20.78 -2.27
C PHE A 137 -13.36 20.63 -2.22
N LEU A 138 -13.94 20.84 -1.04
CA LEU A 138 -15.37 20.64 -0.83
C LEU A 138 -16.22 21.74 -1.46
N ALA A 139 -15.63 22.92 -1.70
CA ALA A 139 -16.29 24.09 -2.25
C ALA A 139 -15.77 24.51 -3.64
N LEU A 140 -14.75 23.85 -4.20
CA LEU A 140 -14.21 24.20 -5.52
C LEU A 140 -15.24 23.84 -6.60
N GLU A 141 -15.64 24.83 -7.37
CA GLU A 141 -16.70 24.67 -8.37
C GLU A 141 -16.14 24.23 -9.73
N GLU A 142 -14.92 24.68 -10.05
CA GLU A 142 -14.26 24.42 -11.32
C GLU A 142 -12.74 24.39 -11.19
N ILE A 143 -12.10 23.62 -12.07
CA ILE A 143 -10.64 23.67 -12.27
C ILE A 143 -10.39 24.53 -13.52
N PRO A 144 -9.37 25.41 -13.50
CA PRO A 144 -8.98 26.23 -14.65
C PRO A 144 -8.69 25.41 -15.91
N ALA A 145 -8.65 26.10 -17.05
CA ALA A 145 -8.26 25.48 -18.32
C ALA A 145 -6.87 24.83 -18.23
N LEU A 146 -6.69 23.71 -18.93
CA LEU A 146 -5.46 22.93 -18.90
C LEU A 146 -4.56 23.18 -20.12
N ASP A 147 -4.78 24.29 -20.84
CA ASP A 147 -4.17 24.59 -22.14
C ASP A 147 -2.64 24.56 -22.13
N SER A 148 -2.03 25.03 -21.04
CA SER A 148 -0.57 25.03 -20.85
C SER A 148 -0.01 23.71 -20.30
N LEU A 149 -0.84 22.74 -19.93
CA LEU A 149 -0.41 21.51 -19.23
C LEU A 149 -0.10 20.34 -20.19
N GLY A 150 0.49 20.63 -21.35
CA GLY A 150 0.79 19.60 -22.36
C GLY A 150 1.74 18.48 -21.91
N ASN A 151 2.54 18.74 -20.86
CA ASN A 151 3.49 17.81 -20.26
C ASN A 151 2.93 17.00 -19.08
N LEU A 152 1.64 17.19 -18.74
CA LEU A 152 1.05 16.52 -17.58
C LEU A 152 0.97 15.01 -17.79
N GLU A 153 1.64 14.26 -16.93
CA GLU A 153 1.70 12.79 -16.95
C GLU A 153 0.68 12.20 -15.96
N ARG A 154 0.41 12.90 -14.85
CA ARG A 154 -0.46 12.47 -13.75
C ARG A 154 -1.43 13.57 -13.32
N LEU A 155 -2.72 13.25 -13.33
CA LEU A 155 -3.79 14.07 -12.76
C LEU A 155 -4.57 13.26 -11.72
N VAL A 156 -4.65 13.77 -10.50
CA VAL A 156 -5.43 13.15 -9.41
C VAL A 156 -6.39 14.16 -8.80
N LEU A 157 -7.68 13.81 -8.80
CA LEU A 157 -8.75 14.60 -8.19
C LEU A 157 -9.43 13.77 -7.11
N SER A 158 -9.46 14.22 -5.86
CA SER A 158 -10.06 13.44 -4.77
C SER A 158 -10.99 14.28 -3.89
N SER A 159 -12.21 13.79 -3.65
CA SER A 159 -13.22 14.48 -2.84
C SER A 159 -13.46 15.92 -3.30
N MET A 160 -14.03 16.04 -4.51
CA MET A 160 -14.37 17.31 -5.18
C MET A 160 -15.89 17.46 -5.37
N PRO A 161 -16.70 17.38 -4.30
CA PRO A 161 -18.15 17.19 -4.41
C PRO A 161 -18.93 18.38 -4.98
N ALA A 162 -18.36 19.58 -5.04
CA ALA A 162 -19.00 20.78 -5.58
C ALA A 162 -18.80 20.94 -7.10
N MET A 163 -17.83 20.25 -7.68
CA MET A 163 -17.56 20.33 -9.11
C MET A 163 -18.59 19.56 -9.93
N ASN A 164 -19.13 20.23 -10.94
CA ASN A 164 -20.14 19.66 -11.84
C ASN A 164 -19.57 19.16 -13.17
N SER A 165 -18.34 19.52 -13.52
CA SER A 165 -17.71 19.19 -14.80
C SER A 165 -16.21 19.02 -14.63
N LEU A 166 -15.59 18.26 -15.53
CA LEU A 166 -14.14 18.21 -15.68
C LEU A 166 -13.69 19.28 -16.70
N PRO A 167 -12.45 19.80 -16.63
CA PRO A 167 -11.91 20.67 -17.67
C PRO A 167 -11.66 19.89 -18.97
N ASP A 168 -11.40 20.60 -20.07
CA ASP A 168 -11.08 19.96 -21.35
C ASP A 168 -9.69 19.29 -21.32
N PHE A 169 -9.64 18.02 -21.71
CA PHE A 169 -8.40 17.23 -21.75
C PHE A 169 -7.72 17.23 -23.11
N ALA A 170 -8.26 17.92 -24.14
CA ALA A 170 -7.62 18.04 -25.44
C ALA A 170 -6.14 18.50 -25.39
N PRO A 171 -5.72 19.39 -24.48
CA PRO A 171 -4.31 19.79 -24.35
C PRO A 171 -3.39 18.72 -23.76
N LEU A 172 -3.93 17.72 -23.03
CA LEU A 172 -3.17 16.76 -22.23
C LEU A 172 -2.61 15.60 -23.06
N LYS A 173 -1.50 15.84 -23.77
CA LYS A 173 -0.92 14.87 -24.72
C LYS A 173 -0.19 13.69 -24.06
N ASN A 174 0.35 13.88 -22.85
CA ASN A 174 1.23 12.92 -22.18
C ASN A 174 0.57 12.21 -20.98
N LEU A 175 -0.76 12.31 -20.84
CA LEU A 175 -1.46 11.81 -19.66
C LEU A 175 -1.44 10.27 -19.58
N ASN A 176 -0.67 9.77 -18.62
CA ASN A 176 -0.47 8.35 -18.34
C ASN A 176 -1.29 7.88 -17.15
N THR A 177 -1.60 8.77 -16.22
CA THR A 177 -2.41 8.47 -15.04
C THR A 177 -3.48 9.53 -14.85
N PHE A 178 -4.74 9.10 -14.83
CA PHE A 178 -5.86 9.91 -14.37
C PHE A 178 -6.65 9.12 -13.32
N PHE A 179 -6.83 9.73 -12.16
CA PHE A 179 -7.52 9.09 -11.03
C PHE A 179 -8.48 10.06 -10.37
N VAL A 180 -9.71 9.60 -10.17
CA VAL A 180 -10.70 10.29 -9.36
C VAL A 180 -11.07 9.39 -8.18
N SER A 181 -11.07 9.94 -6.98
CA SER A 181 -11.64 9.25 -5.82
C SER A 181 -12.73 10.09 -5.19
N ASP A 182 -13.76 9.39 -4.70
CA ASP A 182 -15.00 9.98 -4.21
C ASP A 182 -15.86 10.61 -5.32
N ARG A 183 -17.08 11.05 -4.98
CA ARG A 183 -18.03 11.53 -6.00
C ARG A 183 -17.51 12.73 -6.80
N GLY A 184 -17.91 12.77 -8.07
CA GLY A 184 -18.03 13.99 -8.87
C GLY A 184 -19.36 13.97 -9.61
N ALA A 185 -20.12 15.07 -9.56
CA ALA A 185 -21.45 15.11 -10.17
C ALA A 185 -21.41 14.90 -11.69
N TRP A 186 -20.26 15.17 -12.32
CA TRP A 186 -20.00 14.93 -13.75
C TRP A 186 -20.29 13.50 -14.23
N CYS A 187 -20.31 12.52 -13.32
CA CYS A 187 -20.62 11.12 -13.63
C CYS A 187 -22.12 10.85 -13.88
N CYS A 188 -23.00 11.74 -13.44
CA CYS A 188 -24.45 11.49 -13.43
C CYS A 188 -25.30 12.73 -13.75
N ASN A 189 -24.72 13.93 -13.75
CA ASN A 189 -25.46 15.17 -14.04
C ASN A 189 -25.58 15.48 -15.55
N GLY A 190 -25.12 14.58 -16.42
CA GLY A 190 -25.15 14.75 -17.87
C GLY A 190 -23.88 15.32 -18.51
N PHE A 191 -22.80 15.54 -17.74
CA PHE A 191 -21.53 16.02 -18.32
C PHE A 191 -20.84 14.97 -19.21
N LEU A 192 -20.65 13.75 -18.68
CA LEU A 192 -20.02 12.63 -19.42
C LEU A 192 -20.99 11.86 -20.33
N GLY A 193 -22.28 12.20 -20.32
CA GLY A 193 -23.29 11.42 -21.02
C GLY A 193 -24.71 11.81 -20.64
N ILE A 194 -25.58 10.82 -20.46
CA ILE A 194 -26.98 11.05 -20.09
C ILE A 194 -27.06 11.42 -18.61
N CYS A 195 -27.90 12.40 -18.29
CA CYS A 195 -28.18 12.73 -16.90
C CYS A 195 -29.03 11.62 -16.25
N ASP A 196 -28.54 11.07 -15.14
CA ASP A 196 -29.24 10.11 -14.29
C ASP A 196 -29.14 10.54 -12.82
N LEU A 197 -30.13 11.30 -12.36
CA LEU A 197 -30.21 11.75 -10.96
C LEU A 197 -30.56 10.61 -9.98
N SER A 198 -30.87 9.41 -10.47
CA SER A 198 -31.06 8.24 -9.61
C SER A 198 -29.74 7.60 -9.18
N ASP A 199 -28.63 7.91 -9.86
CA ASP A 199 -27.29 7.48 -9.43
C ASP A 199 -26.94 8.12 -8.08
N GLY A 200 -26.51 7.30 -7.12
CA GLY A 200 -26.12 7.74 -5.78
C GLY A 200 -25.03 8.82 -5.75
N LYS A 201 -24.26 9.01 -6.84
CA LYS A 201 -23.27 10.09 -6.99
C LYS A 201 -23.93 11.48 -7.08
N CYS A 202 -25.14 11.56 -7.62
CA CYS A 202 -25.92 12.79 -7.75
C CYS A 202 -26.83 13.07 -6.55
N GLY A 203 -26.95 12.12 -5.61
CA GLY A 203 -27.66 12.33 -4.35
C GLY A 203 -26.91 13.27 -3.38
N VAL A 204 -27.49 13.48 -2.19
CA VAL A 204 -26.80 14.18 -1.09
C VAL A 204 -25.59 13.37 -0.67
N HIS A 205 -24.41 14.00 -0.56
CA HIS A 205 -23.20 13.28 -0.17
C HIS A 205 -23.33 12.71 1.25
N PRO A 206 -23.15 11.40 1.45
CA PRO A 206 -23.41 10.80 2.75
C PRO A 206 -22.33 11.14 3.80
N LEU A 207 -21.08 11.38 3.39
CA LEU A 207 -20.01 11.86 4.28
C LEU A 207 -19.99 13.41 4.46
N TRP A 208 -19.85 14.16 3.36
CA TRP A 208 -19.71 15.62 3.38
C TRP A 208 -21.00 16.41 3.53
N GLY A 209 -22.17 15.78 3.35
CA GLY A 209 -23.48 16.45 3.40
C GLY A 209 -23.73 17.45 2.27
N SER A 210 -22.86 17.54 1.25
CA SER A 210 -23.07 18.47 0.14
C SER A 210 -24.28 18.07 -0.69
N PRO A 211 -25.00 19.05 -1.26
CA PRO A 211 -26.35 18.86 -1.82
C PRO A 211 -26.37 17.87 -3.00
N ALA A 212 -27.57 17.43 -3.34
CA ALA A 212 -27.82 16.67 -4.54
C ALA A 212 -27.51 17.53 -5.78
N ALA A 213 -26.91 16.90 -6.80
CA ALA A 213 -26.63 17.54 -8.06
C ALA A 213 -27.92 17.67 -8.91
N THR A 214 -27.91 18.62 -9.83
CA THR A 214 -28.97 18.81 -10.83
C THR A 214 -28.43 18.50 -12.22
N CYS A 215 -29.29 18.06 -13.14
CA CYS A 215 -28.87 17.88 -14.53
C CYS A 215 -28.35 19.20 -15.11
N LEU A 216 -27.27 19.10 -15.88
CA LEU A 216 -26.79 20.21 -16.69
C LEU A 216 -27.82 20.52 -17.78
N PRO A 217 -28.10 21.81 -18.05
CA PRO A 217 -29.09 22.20 -19.05
C PRO A 217 -28.64 21.78 -20.47
N PRO A 218 -29.55 21.26 -21.32
CA PRO A 218 -29.22 20.68 -22.63
C PRO A 218 -28.64 21.67 -23.66
N ASN A 219 -28.70 22.98 -23.39
CA ASN A 219 -28.35 24.05 -24.34
C ASN A 219 -27.08 24.85 -23.96
N GLN A 220 -26.27 24.41 -23.00
CA GLN A 220 -24.99 25.03 -22.69
C GLN A 220 -23.84 24.25 -23.36
N GLY A 221 -23.50 24.63 -24.59
CA GLY A 221 -22.43 24.01 -25.37
C GLY A 221 -21.04 24.01 -24.72
N GLU A 222 -20.85 24.75 -23.63
CA GLU A 222 -19.60 24.83 -22.84
C GLU A 222 -19.50 23.79 -21.71
N LYS A 223 -20.61 23.12 -21.32
CA LYS A 223 -20.64 22.17 -20.20
C LYS A 223 -20.91 20.74 -20.63
N ILE A 224 -20.51 20.38 -21.83
CA ILE A 224 -20.49 19.00 -22.32
C ILE A 224 -19.04 18.59 -22.46
N ALA A 225 -18.71 17.36 -22.06
CA ALA A 225 -17.36 16.83 -22.22
C ALA A 225 -16.94 16.85 -23.69
N SER A 226 -15.75 17.40 -23.97
CA SER A 226 -15.16 17.36 -25.32
C SER A 226 -14.90 15.91 -25.75
N ALA A 227 -14.72 15.67 -27.04
CA ALA A 227 -14.36 14.34 -27.56
C ALA A 227 -13.05 13.82 -26.92
N ALA A 228 -12.09 14.70 -26.65
CA ALA A 228 -10.84 14.34 -25.97
C ALA A 228 -11.09 13.95 -24.50
N THR A 229 -11.95 14.71 -23.80
CA THR A 229 -12.33 14.43 -22.41
C THR A 229 -13.11 13.12 -22.29
N LEU A 230 -14.05 12.85 -23.20
CA LEU A 230 -14.76 11.57 -23.30
C LEU A 230 -13.80 10.41 -23.58
N SER A 231 -12.84 10.60 -24.49
CA SER A 231 -11.83 9.57 -24.79
C SER A 231 -10.92 9.28 -23.60
N ALA A 232 -10.44 10.32 -22.90
CA ALA A 232 -9.62 10.16 -21.71
C ALA A 232 -10.41 9.51 -20.58
N THR A 233 -11.66 9.89 -20.39
CA THR A 233 -12.49 9.29 -19.35
C THR A 233 -12.84 7.83 -19.65
N ALA A 234 -13.01 7.47 -20.91
CA ALA A 234 -13.12 6.06 -21.30
C ALA A 234 -11.82 5.27 -21.05
N LYS A 235 -10.66 5.87 -21.36
CA LYS A 235 -9.33 5.25 -21.14
C LYS A 235 -9.09 4.89 -19.66
N PHE A 236 -9.61 5.68 -18.73
CA PHE A 236 -9.42 5.50 -17.29
C PHE A 236 -10.73 5.14 -16.55
N ALA A 237 -11.69 4.50 -17.22
CA ALA A 237 -13.06 4.31 -16.69
C ALA A 237 -13.14 3.66 -15.30
N SER A 238 -12.19 2.78 -14.94
CA SER A 238 -12.14 2.09 -13.64
C SER A 238 -11.90 3.03 -12.45
N THR A 239 -11.44 4.26 -12.69
CA THR A 239 -11.01 5.20 -11.65
C THR A 239 -11.76 6.53 -11.68
N ILE A 240 -12.81 6.69 -12.51
CA ILE A 240 -13.43 8.01 -12.71
C ILE A 240 -14.77 8.16 -12.00
N CYS A 241 -15.62 7.14 -12.12
CA CYS A 241 -16.96 7.13 -11.53
C CYS A 241 -17.09 6.01 -10.49
N GLY A 242 -16.10 5.94 -9.59
CA GLY A 242 -16.07 4.99 -8.49
C GLY A 242 -17.19 5.18 -7.46
N PRO A 243 -17.24 4.32 -6.43
CA PRO A 243 -18.24 4.42 -5.37
C PRO A 243 -18.07 5.72 -4.55
N VAL A 244 -19.20 6.29 -4.13
CA VAL A 244 -19.24 7.47 -3.24
C VAL A 244 -18.75 7.09 -1.84
N LEU A 245 -17.91 7.92 -1.22
CA LEU A 245 -17.42 7.67 0.13
C LEU A 245 -18.56 7.70 1.16
N GLN A 246 -18.62 6.65 1.97
CA GLN A 246 -19.64 6.48 3.01
C GLN A 246 -19.13 6.97 4.39
N PRO A 247 -20.02 7.31 5.32
CA PRO A 247 -19.66 7.60 6.71
C PRO A 247 -18.81 6.47 7.31
N GLY A 248 -17.65 6.83 7.86
CA GLY A 248 -16.68 5.88 8.41
C GLY A 248 -15.79 5.19 7.37
N ALA A 249 -15.87 5.56 6.09
CA ALA A 249 -14.90 5.13 5.06
C ALA A 249 -13.56 5.88 5.17
N LEU A 250 -13.59 7.12 5.65
CA LEU A 250 -12.40 7.92 5.97
C LEU A 250 -12.21 7.96 7.49
N GLU A 251 -10.97 7.82 7.93
CA GLU A 251 -10.59 8.18 9.30
C GLU A 251 -10.55 9.72 9.38
N GLY A 252 -11.35 10.30 10.28
CA GLY A 252 -11.41 11.75 10.47
C GLY A 252 -10.09 12.34 10.99
N PRO A 253 -9.97 13.68 11.08
CA PRO A 253 -8.82 14.29 11.75
C PRO A 253 -8.68 13.75 13.19
N PRO A 254 -7.48 13.81 13.79
CA PRO A 254 -7.29 13.38 15.17
C PRO A 254 -8.29 14.06 16.11
N THR A 255 -8.76 13.34 17.13
CA THR A 255 -9.61 13.92 18.18
C THR A 255 -9.04 13.58 19.56
N PRO A 256 -9.41 14.32 20.62
CA PRO A 256 -8.98 14.00 21.98
C PRO A 256 -9.28 12.55 22.37
N ASP A 257 -10.53 12.09 22.19
CA ASP A 257 -10.98 10.72 22.52
C ASP A 257 -10.13 9.63 21.86
N ILE A 258 -9.57 9.96 20.71
CA ILE A 258 -8.77 9.11 19.86
C ILE A 258 -7.29 9.10 20.30
N MET A 259 -6.74 10.22 20.77
CA MET A 259 -5.32 10.37 21.13
C MET A 259 -5.05 10.23 22.64
N ASP A 260 -6.01 10.55 23.49
CA ASP A 260 -5.90 10.53 24.96
C ASP A 260 -5.51 9.16 25.54
N PRO A 261 -5.97 8.01 24.97
CA PRO A 261 -5.52 6.69 25.41
C PRO A 261 -4.01 6.45 25.25
N CYS A 262 -3.27 7.33 24.55
CA CYS A 262 -1.83 7.19 24.29
C CYS A 262 -0.95 7.70 25.42
N ASN A 263 -1.47 8.57 26.28
CA ASN A 263 -0.77 9.10 27.46
C ASN A 263 0.71 9.46 27.18
N GLY A 264 0.98 10.14 26.06
CA GLY A 264 2.34 10.56 25.67
C GLY A 264 3.30 9.44 25.22
N THR A 265 2.84 8.20 25.11
CA THR A 265 3.63 7.07 24.60
C THR A 265 3.73 7.18 23.09
N MET A 266 4.93 7.53 22.59
CA MET A 266 5.21 7.38 21.16
C MET A 266 5.05 5.91 20.77
N TYR A 267 4.39 5.68 19.64
CA TYR A 267 4.25 4.34 19.08
C TYR A 267 5.64 3.69 18.99
N ARG A 268 5.80 2.46 19.51
CA ARG A 268 7.06 1.73 19.44
C ARG A 268 7.57 1.75 18.00
N HIS A 269 8.79 2.26 17.81
CA HIS A 269 9.64 1.84 16.71
C HIS A 269 9.80 0.32 16.88
N MET A 270 9.00 -0.47 16.17
CA MET A 270 9.21 -1.90 16.13
C MET A 270 10.38 -2.14 15.19
N ALA A 271 11.59 -2.08 15.75
CA ALA A 271 12.62 -2.99 15.30
C ALA A 271 12.06 -4.41 15.51
N TRP A 272 12.09 -5.20 14.45
CA TRP A 272 11.87 -6.63 14.51
C TRP A 272 12.55 -7.24 15.73
N LEU A 273 11.78 -7.87 16.63
CA LEU A 273 12.19 -8.99 17.49
C LEU A 273 10.96 -9.50 18.26
N GLN A 274 10.64 -10.78 18.03
CA GLN A 274 10.03 -11.78 18.91
C GLN A 274 8.80 -11.43 19.78
N ILE A 275 7.73 -12.22 19.65
CA ILE A 275 7.31 -13.25 20.64
C ILE A 275 5.91 -13.78 20.25
N VAL A 276 5.87 -15.09 19.97
CA VAL A 276 4.71 -15.96 20.19
C VAL A 276 4.62 -16.20 21.71
N SER A 277 3.39 -16.24 22.23
CA SER A 277 2.97 -16.71 23.56
C SER A 277 2.97 -15.69 24.71
N ILE A 278 1.80 -15.06 24.91
CA ILE A 278 1.25 -14.87 26.24
C ILE A 278 0.00 -15.74 26.32
N SER A 279 -0.05 -16.58 27.36
CA SER A 279 -1.13 -17.53 27.63
C SER A 279 -2.46 -16.80 27.90
N ARG A 280 -3.57 -17.53 27.71
CA ARG A 280 -4.95 -17.09 27.98
C ARG A 280 -5.19 -16.52 29.39
N TYR A 281 -4.23 -16.62 30.31
CA TYR A 281 -4.34 -16.17 31.69
C TYR A 281 -3.88 -14.71 31.91
N GLU A 282 -3.19 -14.08 30.95
CA GLU A 282 -2.85 -12.64 30.99
C GLU A 282 -3.73 -11.77 30.08
N VAL A 283 -4.62 -12.38 29.28
CA VAL A 283 -5.57 -11.67 28.42
C VAL A 283 -6.56 -10.82 29.24
N GLU A 284 -6.79 -11.17 30.50
CA GLU A 284 -7.63 -10.37 31.41
C GLU A 284 -6.89 -9.20 32.07
N LYS A 285 -5.55 -9.17 31.97
CA LYS A 285 -4.68 -8.06 32.41
C LYS A 285 -4.27 -7.11 31.27
N MET A 286 -4.37 -7.55 30.00
CA MET A 286 -4.28 -6.68 28.81
C MET A 286 -5.58 -5.91 28.50
N ARG A 287 -6.52 -5.87 29.45
CA ARG A 287 -7.70 -5.00 29.40
C ARG A 287 -7.34 -3.52 29.56
N ASP A 288 -6.09 -3.23 29.93
CA ASP A 288 -5.51 -1.89 30.05
C ASP A 288 -4.27 -1.77 29.16
N LYS A 289 -4.24 -0.73 28.32
CA LYS A 289 -3.06 -0.17 27.62
C LYS A 289 -2.54 -0.92 26.38
N THR A 290 -3.06 -0.58 25.20
CA THR A 290 -2.20 -0.41 24.01
C THR A 290 -2.77 0.69 23.14
N CYS A 291 -2.04 1.80 23.03
CA CYS A 291 -2.42 2.90 22.18
C CYS A 291 -2.10 2.59 20.71
N GLY A 292 -2.99 1.80 20.12
CA GLY A 292 -2.94 1.44 18.72
C GLY A 292 -3.46 2.59 17.85
N HIS A 293 -2.64 3.00 16.88
CA HIS A 293 -3.09 3.62 15.63
C HIS A 293 -3.34 5.14 15.58
N TYR A 294 -2.59 6.01 16.28
CA TYR A 294 -2.84 7.47 16.17
C TYR A 294 -1.66 8.44 15.97
N GLN A 295 -0.50 7.96 15.54
CA GLN A 295 0.56 8.85 15.01
C GLN A 295 0.87 8.65 13.52
N ARG A 296 0.09 7.80 12.83
CA ARG A 296 0.04 7.73 11.35
C ARG A 296 -1.34 8.08 10.79
N ILE A 297 -2.28 8.47 11.67
CA ILE A 297 -3.73 8.49 11.40
C ILE A 297 -4.38 9.86 11.60
N GLY A 298 -3.59 10.89 11.94
CA GLY A 298 -3.91 12.24 11.47
C GLY A 298 -3.57 12.47 9.99
N ILE A 299 -2.94 11.49 9.35
CA ILE A 299 -2.33 11.56 8.01
C ILE A 299 -3.14 10.71 6.99
N ASN A 300 -4.17 9.98 7.44
CA ASN A 300 -4.92 9.02 6.62
C ASN A 300 -6.29 9.51 6.14
N LEU A 301 -6.49 10.83 6.06
CA LEU A 301 -7.47 11.36 5.12
C LEU A 301 -6.87 11.41 3.70
N PHE A 302 -5.53 11.58 3.53
CA PHE A 302 -4.90 11.79 2.21
C PHE A 302 -3.64 10.97 1.87
N SER A 303 -3.19 10.04 2.73
CA SER A 303 -2.18 9.05 2.31
C SER A 303 -2.68 8.08 1.24
N MET A 304 -4.00 8.04 0.96
CA MET A 304 -4.55 7.40 -0.23
C MET A 304 -3.99 8.05 -1.51
N THR A 305 -3.97 9.36 -1.65
CA THR A 305 -3.54 10.03 -2.89
C THR A 305 -2.07 9.79 -3.29
N LEU A 306 -1.19 9.49 -2.33
CA LEU A 306 0.19 9.07 -2.58
C LEU A 306 0.41 7.54 -2.53
N ARG A 307 -0.39 6.76 -1.78
CA ARG A 307 -0.31 5.28 -1.82
C ARG A 307 -1.07 4.65 -2.98
N PHE A 308 -1.95 5.40 -3.63
CA PHE A 308 -2.72 4.93 -4.80
C PHE A 308 -1.90 4.98 -6.09
N SER A 309 -0.65 5.47 -6.06
CA SER A 309 0.21 5.46 -7.24
C SER A 309 0.79 4.09 -7.57
N ASP A 310 1.14 3.30 -6.54
CA ASP A 310 1.84 2.00 -6.64
C ASP A 310 0.96 0.76 -6.97
N ASP A 311 -0.08 0.50 -6.17
CA ASP A 311 -0.60 -0.89 -6.00
C ASP A 311 -2.05 -1.16 -6.43
N VAL A 312 -2.88 -0.14 -6.62
CA VAL A 312 -4.35 -0.33 -6.63
C VAL A 312 -4.93 -0.50 -8.04
N ILE A 313 -4.14 -0.39 -9.11
CA ILE A 313 -4.64 -0.60 -10.48
C ILE A 313 -4.99 -2.08 -10.73
N SER A 314 -4.45 -3.03 -9.95
CA SER A 314 -4.72 -4.47 -10.12
C SER A 314 -5.96 -4.96 -9.34
N ASP A 315 -6.20 -4.49 -8.11
CA ASP A 315 -7.22 -5.05 -7.20
C ASP A 315 -8.67 -4.60 -7.54
N VAL A 316 -8.84 -3.48 -8.25
CA VAL A 316 -10.18 -3.01 -8.71
C VAL A 316 -10.67 -3.77 -9.95
N ILE A 317 -9.77 -4.33 -10.76
CA ILE A 317 -10.13 -5.09 -11.97
C ILE A 317 -10.65 -6.49 -11.63
N GLN A 318 -10.25 -7.09 -10.50
CA GLN A 318 -10.67 -8.45 -10.13
C GLN A 318 -12.01 -8.56 -9.39
N ARG A 319 -12.53 -7.47 -8.79
CA ARG A 319 -13.77 -7.54 -7.96
C ARG A 319 -15.06 -7.16 -8.68
N GLY A 320 -15.01 -6.88 -9.99
CA GLY A 320 -16.17 -6.54 -10.82
C GLY A 320 -16.90 -7.73 -11.46
N LEU A 321 -16.42 -8.95 -11.27
CA LEU A 321 -17.00 -10.18 -11.83
C LEU A 321 -17.26 -11.20 -10.72
N ASP A 322 -18.22 -10.92 -9.84
CA ASP A 322 -19.09 -11.93 -9.24
C ASP A 322 -19.94 -11.30 -8.13
N ARG A 323 -21.24 -11.13 -8.41
CA ARG A 323 -22.35 -11.64 -7.57
C ARG A 323 -23.68 -11.10 -8.07
N SER A 324 -24.36 -11.98 -8.79
CA SER A 324 -25.81 -12.14 -8.73
C SER A 324 -26.24 -12.61 -7.32
N VAL A 325 -27.56 -12.66 -7.11
CA VAL A 325 -28.35 -13.27 -6.00
C VAL A 325 -29.12 -12.24 -5.14
N THR A 326 -30.30 -11.91 -5.66
CA THR A 326 -31.66 -12.02 -5.08
C THR A 326 -31.97 -11.66 -3.61
N ASP A 327 -32.98 -10.79 -3.50
CA ASP A 327 -34.21 -10.92 -2.69
C ASP A 327 -34.10 -10.88 -1.15
N VAL A 328 -34.56 -9.77 -0.55
CA VAL A 328 -35.47 -9.81 0.60
C VAL A 328 -36.43 -8.61 0.51
N SER A 329 -37.70 -8.94 0.36
CA SER A 329 -38.87 -8.07 0.43
C SER A 329 -39.33 -7.82 1.87
N SER A 330 -40.16 -6.78 2.02
CA SER A 330 -41.06 -6.46 3.13
C SER A 330 -40.51 -5.70 4.35
N LEU A 331 -40.96 -4.45 4.50
CA LEU A 331 -41.95 -4.08 5.51
C LEU A 331 -42.50 -2.67 5.21
N TYR A 332 -43.77 -2.65 4.80
CA TYR A 332 -44.64 -1.49 4.70
C TYR A 332 -44.96 -0.91 6.09
N VAL A 333 -45.02 0.42 6.22
CA VAL A 333 -46.09 1.13 6.96
C VAL A 333 -46.34 2.48 6.26
N GLU A 334 -47.55 2.64 5.71
CA GLU A 334 -48.11 3.89 5.18
C GLU A 334 -48.57 4.82 6.32
N HIS A 335 -48.52 6.13 6.10
CA HIS A 335 -49.62 7.04 6.42
C HIS A 335 -49.47 8.40 5.69
N HIS A 336 -50.39 8.65 4.75
CA HIS A 336 -50.76 9.97 4.20
C HIS A 336 -52.03 10.46 4.94
N SER A 337 -52.05 11.67 5.54
CA SER A 337 -52.33 13.01 5.00
C SER A 337 -53.82 13.44 5.10
N SER A 338 -54.07 14.63 5.66
CA SER A 338 -55.20 15.52 5.33
C SER A 338 -55.02 16.92 5.97
N ASN A 339 -55.13 17.97 5.14
CA ASN A 339 -55.26 19.42 5.45
C ASN A 339 -56.77 19.81 5.61
N PRO A 340 -57.25 21.06 5.94
CA PRO A 340 -56.70 22.40 5.61
C PRO A 340 -56.98 23.65 6.55
N VAL A 341 -56.22 24.74 6.27
CA VAL A 341 -56.48 26.22 6.25
C VAL A 341 -57.20 26.97 7.40
N ALA A 342 -56.52 27.96 8.03
CA ALA A 342 -56.83 29.42 7.99
C ALA A 342 -55.93 30.30 8.92
N THR A 343 -55.36 31.35 8.32
CA THR A 343 -54.92 32.70 8.78
C THR A 343 -54.70 33.05 10.28
N GLU A 344 -53.49 33.50 10.64
CA GLU A 344 -53.16 34.80 11.30
C GLU A 344 -51.64 34.92 11.64
N GLU A 345 -51.11 36.14 11.61
CA GLU A 345 -49.69 36.55 11.76
C GLU A 345 -49.23 36.70 13.25
N PRO A 346 -47.94 36.98 13.57
CA PRO A 346 -47.13 36.15 14.47
C PRO A 346 -47.03 36.64 15.93
N LYS A 347 -46.87 35.69 16.88
CA LYS A 347 -46.39 35.97 18.24
C LYS A 347 -45.37 34.91 18.72
N ARG A 348 -44.25 35.41 19.26
CA ARG A 348 -43.14 34.69 19.92
C ARG A 348 -43.63 33.69 20.98
N GLN A 349 -43.08 32.47 20.99
CA GLN A 349 -43.11 31.58 22.15
C GLN A 349 -41.82 30.74 22.27
N GLU A 350 -40.97 31.12 23.22
CA GLU A 350 -39.98 30.24 23.87
C GLU A 350 -40.75 29.24 24.73
N GLY A 351 -40.64 27.93 24.47
CA GLY A 351 -41.38 26.93 25.24
C GLY A 351 -41.29 25.46 24.83
N GLN A 352 -40.56 25.08 23.78
CA GLN A 352 -40.49 23.69 23.29
C GLN A 352 -39.25 22.88 23.72
N VAL A 353 -38.34 23.42 24.52
CA VAL A 353 -37.08 22.72 24.87
C VAL A 353 -37.20 21.80 26.09
N ALA A 354 -38.28 21.88 26.89
CA ALA A 354 -38.36 21.19 28.18
C ALA A 354 -38.97 19.77 28.15
N ILE A 355 -39.65 19.37 27.07
CA ILE A 355 -40.34 18.06 27.02
C ILE A 355 -39.43 16.95 26.44
N CYS A 356 -38.39 17.31 25.68
CA CYS A 356 -37.51 16.33 25.03
C CYS A 356 -36.46 15.66 25.96
N LEU A 357 -36.35 16.08 27.23
CA LEU A 357 -35.30 15.62 28.15
C LEU A 357 -35.72 14.47 29.08
N LYS A 358 -37.01 14.10 29.15
CA LYS A 358 -37.48 13.05 30.07
C LYS A 358 -37.60 11.66 29.43
N ASP A 359 -37.85 11.58 28.13
CA ASP A 359 -37.97 10.27 27.43
C ASP A 359 -36.61 9.63 27.08
N PHE A 360 -35.51 10.37 27.17
CA PHE A 360 -34.17 9.84 26.89
C PHE A 360 -33.65 8.85 27.95
N ARG A 361 -34.27 8.80 29.15
CA ARG A 361 -33.76 7.97 30.27
C ARG A 361 -34.27 6.52 30.30
N ARG A 362 -35.30 6.14 29.55
CA ARG A 362 -35.85 4.76 29.56
C ARG A 362 -35.42 3.89 28.37
N GLY A 363 -34.96 4.47 27.26
CA GLY A 363 -34.53 3.72 26.06
C GLY A 363 -33.09 3.16 26.10
N ASP A 364 -32.33 3.45 27.14
CA ASP A 364 -30.86 3.26 27.14
C ASP A 364 -30.40 1.84 27.55
N GLN A 365 -31.27 1.02 28.15
CA GLN A 365 -30.90 -0.35 28.55
C GLN A 365 -31.03 -1.39 27.44
N LEU A 366 -32.07 -1.29 26.60
CA LEU A 366 -32.27 -2.22 25.46
C LEU A 366 -31.25 -1.95 24.33
N THR A 367 -30.88 -0.69 24.10
CA THR A 367 -29.90 -0.29 23.07
C THR A 367 -28.45 -0.63 23.43
N ARG A 368 -28.10 -0.85 24.70
CA ARG A 368 -26.74 -1.22 25.12
C ARG A 368 -26.39 -2.66 24.74
N ARG A 369 -27.35 -3.59 24.80
CA ARG A 369 -27.14 -4.99 24.39
C ARG A 369 -27.00 -5.13 22.87
N GLU A 370 -27.82 -4.40 22.12
CA GLU A 370 -27.74 -4.30 20.66
C GLU A 370 -26.39 -3.71 20.22
N ARG A 371 -25.98 -2.59 20.83
CA ARG A 371 -24.67 -1.95 20.58
C ARG A 371 -23.53 -2.91 20.89
N ASN A 372 -23.56 -3.63 22.02
CA ASN A 372 -22.51 -4.59 22.37
C ASN A 372 -22.41 -5.76 21.38
N ARG A 373 -23.52 -6.26 20.83
CA ARG A 373 -23.51 -7.28 19.76
C ARG A 373 -22.89 -6.75 18.47
N ILE A 374 -23.24 -5.52 18.09
CA ILE A 374 -22.66 -4.83 16.93
C ILE A 374 -21.16 -4.57 17.14
N TYR A 375 -20.73 -4.16 18.35
CA TYR A 375 -19.31 -3.98 18.68
C TYR A 375 -18.55 -5.31 18.61
N GLN A 376 -19.10 -6.41 19.11
CA GLN A 376 -18.47 -7.73 19.01
C GLN A 376 -18.40 -8.22 17.55
N ALA A 377 -19.44 -8.00 16.75
CA ALA A 377 -19.44 -8.33 15.32
C ALA A 377 -18.39 -7.51 14.55
N ARG A 378 -18.32 -6.20 14.80
CA ARG A 378 -17.30 -5.30 14.23
C ARG A 378 -15.90 -5.66 14.68
N TYR A 379 -15.71 -6.06 15.92
CA TYR A 379 -14.42 -6.52 16.44
C TYR A 379 -13.94 -7.79 15.71
N LYS A 380 -14.83 -8.77 15.53
CA LYS A 380 -14.52 -9.99 14.77
C LYS A 380 -14.24 -9.71 13.29
N LEU A 381 -15.00 -8.77 12.69
CA LEU A 381 -14.77 -8.34 11.32
C LEU A 381 -13.43 -7.60 11.16
N ARG A 382 -13.05 -6.76 12.14
CA ARG A 382 -11.75 -6.08 12.18
C ARG A 382 -10.59 -7.06 12.37
N GLN A 383 -10.74 -8.07 13.23
CA GLN A 383 -9.73 -9.13 13.34
C GLN A 383 -9.57 -9.89 12.02
N LYS A 384 -10.66 -10.20 11.34
CA LYS A 384 -10.63 -10.88 10.03
C LYS A 384 -10.03 -9.99 8.95
N LYS A 385 -10.34 -8.69 8.95
CA LYS A 385 -9.76 -7.72 8.01
C LYS A 385 -8.27 -7.51 8.26
N LEU A 386 -7.85 -7.38 9.53
CA LEU A 386 -6.44 -7.25 9.88
C LEU A 386 -5.63 -8.50 9.49
N ALA A 387 -6.19 -9.69 9.68
CA ALA A 387 -5.57 -10.93 9.21
C ALA A 387 -5.43 -10.94 7.68
N ASN A 388 -6.48 -10.55 6.95
CA ASN A 388 -6.44 -10.46 5.49
C ASN A 388 -5.46 -9.39 4.98
N ASP A 389 -5.45 -8.20 5.58
CA ASP A 389 -4.57 -7.09 5.19
C ASP A 389 -3.09 -7.42 5.49
N LEU A 390 -2.85 -8.18 6.56
CA LEU A 390 -1.53 -8.71 6.88
C LEU A 390 -1.11 -9.79 5.88
N ASP A 391 -1.99 -10.72 5.52
CA ASP A 391 -1.72 -11.73 4.49
C ASP A 391 -1.41 -11.08 3.13
N LEU A 392 -2.17 -10.04 2.73
CA LEU A 392 -1.92 -9.27 1.52
C LEU A 392 -0.58 -8.51 1.56
N SER A 393 -0.24 -7.92 2.71
CA SER A 393 1.04 -7.22 2.88
C SER A 393 2.22 -8.19 2.86
N VAL A 394 2.06 -9.39 3.43
CA VAL A 394 3.06 -10.46 3.37
C VAL A 394 3.22 -10.96 1.94
N GLN A 395 2.14 -11.08 1.17
CA GLN A 395 2.20 -11.42 -0.26
C GLN A 395 2.96 -10.37 -1.05
N LYS A 396 2.63 -9.08 -0.89
CA LYS A 396 3.31 -7.99 -1.58
C LYS A 396 4.81 -7.92 -1.23
N LEU A 397 5.16 -8.06 0.06
CA LEU A 397 6.55 -8.07 0.48
C LEU A 397 7.33 -9.24 -0.13
N ARG A 398 6.69 -10.40 -0.33
CA ARG A 398 7.31 -11.53 -1.04
C ARG A 398 7.57 -11.19 -2.51
N GLU A 399 6.63 -10.54 -3.18
CA GLU A 399 6.78 -10.08 -4.57
C GLU A 399 7.90 -9.03 -4.73
N ASP A 400 7.96 -8.04 -3.82
CA ASP A 400 9.00 -7.01 -3.81
C ASP A 400 10.40 -7.60 -3.59
N VAL A 401 10.53 -8.56 -2.66
CA VAL A 401 11.78 -9.30 -2.43
C VAL A 401 12.18 -10.05 -3.70
N GLU A 402 11.25 -10.74 -4.35
CA GLU A 402 11.51 -11.45 -5.60
C GLU A 402 11.98 -10.50 -6.72
N GLN A 403 11.38 -9.31 -6.83
CA GLN A 403 11.75 -8.31 -7.83
C GLN A 403 13.12 -7.68 -7.57
N LEU A 404 13.43 -7.39 -6.30
CA LEU A 404 14.75 -6.89 -5.89
C LEU A 404 15.84 -7.95 -6.08
N GLU A 405 15.52 -9.22 -5.86
CA GLU A 405 16.41 -10.33 -6.20
C GLU A 405 16.68 -10.42 -7.69
N LYS A 406 15.64 -10.30 -8.54
CA LYS A 406 15.79 -10.22 -10.02
C LYS A 406 16.69 -9.07 -10.45
N GLN A 407 16.53 -7.87 -9.86
CA GLN A 407 17.38 -6.72 -10.14
C GLN A 407 18.83 -6.93 -9.70
N ARG A 408 19.06 -7.51 -8.52
CA ARG A 408 20.39 -7.90 -8.04
C ARG A 408 21.04 -8.92 -8.97
N LEU A 409 20.26 -9.89 -9.47
CA LEU A 409 20.67 -10.91 -10.43
C LEU A 409 21.10 -10.31 -11.78
N ALA A 410 20.37 -9.31 -12.28
CA ALA A 410 20.72 -8.59 -13.50
C ALA A 410 22.02 -7.77 -13.37
N LEU A 411 22.28 -7.18 -12.19
CA LEU A 411 23.47 -6.38 -11.90
C LEU A 411 24.72 -7.22 -11.60
N SER A 412 24.56 -8.49 -11.22
CA SER A 412 25.65 -9.41 -10.84
C SER A 412 26.25 -10.19 -12.03
N TYR A 413 25.74 -9.99 -13.25
CA TYR A 413 26.17 -10.77 -14.41
C TYR A 413 27.50 -10.27 -15.00
N THR A 414 28.57 -11.02 -14.74
CA THR A 414 29.82 -10.99 -15.51
C THR A 414 29.86 -12.21 -16.43
N PRO A 415 30.05 -12.05 -17.76
CA PRO A 415 30.21 -13.19 -18.67
C PRO A 415 31.39 -14.06 -18.21
N LEU A 416 31.16 -15.36 -18.02
CA LEU A 416 32.22 -16.30 -17.64
C LEU A 416 33.17 -16.55 -18.84
N THR A 417 34.10 -15.63 -19.08
CA THR A 417 35.27 -15.90 -19.91
C THR A 417 36.34 -16.56 -19.04
N ASN A 418 36.67 -17.83 -19.31
CA ASN A 418 37.55 -18.74 -18.53
C ASN A 418 36.93 -19.34 -17.25
N SER A 419 35.82 -20.07 -17.40
CA SER A 419 35.12 -20.74 -16.28
C SER A 419 35.93 -21.88 -15.65
N THR A 420 36.32 -21.72 -14.39
CA THR A 420 36.76 -22.83 -13.51
C THR A 420 35.55 -23.45 -12.81
N VAL A 421 35.69 -24.69 -12.33
CA VAL A 421 34.64 -25.33 -11.50
C VAL A 421 34.23 -24.47 -10.30
N TRP A 422 35.16 -23.68 -9.75
CA TRP A 422 34.92 -22.75 -8.63
C TRP A 422 33.98 -21.60 -9.01
N ASN A 423 34.22 -20.96 -10.16
CA ASN A 423 33.38 -19.86 -10.63
C ASN A 423 31.98 -20.37 -11.00
N VAL A 424 31.91 -21.55 -11.63
CA VAL A 424 30.64 -22.21 -11.96
C VAL A 424 29.88 -22.56 -10.68
N ALA A 425 30.54 -23.13 -9.68
CA ALA A 425 29.88 -23.51 -8.42
C ALA A 425 29.37 -22.30 -7.64
N ALA A 426 30.17 -21.24 -7.52
CA ALA A 426 29.76 -20.01 -6.85
C ALA A 426 28.54 -19.39 -7.54
N GLU A 427 28.53 -19.36 -8.87
CA GLU A 427 27.44 -18.81 -9.65
C GLU A 427 26.19 -19.69 -9.62
N TYR A 428 26.35 -21.02 -9.66
CA TYR A 428 25.26 -21.98 -9.50
C TYR A 428 24.52 -21.75 -8.18
N PHE A 429 25.24 -21.70 -7.05
CA PHE A 429 24.59 -21.47 -5.74
C PHE A 429 24.13 -20.02 -5.54
N ARG A 430 24.62 -19.06 -6.32
CA ARG A 430 24.07 -17.70 -6.36
C ARG A 430 22.72 -17.67 -7.08
N LEU A 431 22.61 -18.37 -8.21
CA LEU A 431 21.39 -18.47 -9.03
C LEU A 431 20.30 -19.26 -8.29
N PHE A 432 20.61 -20.46 -7.80
CA PHE A 432 19.67 -21.37 -7.17
C PHE A 432 19.47 -21.14 -5.66
N ARG A 433 19.94 -20.00 -5.13
CA ARG A 433 19.94 -19.70 -3.68
C ARG A 433 18.55 -19.82 -3.04
N HIS A 434 17.53 -19.33 -3.74
CA HIS A 434 16.16 -19.27 -3.25
C HIS A 434 15.23 -20.29 -3.94
N GLY A 435 15.81 -21.32 -4.58
CA GLY A 435 15.09 -22.32 -5.36
C GLY A 435 14.95 -21.94 -6.84
N PHE A 436 13.97 -22.54 -7.52
CA PHE A 436 13.76 -22.41 -8.97
C PHE A 436 12.50 -21.58 -9.28
N ASN A 437 12.62 -20.57 -10.15
CA ASN A 437 11.49 -19.70 -10.54
C ASN A 437 10.76 -20.22 -11.80
N LYS A 438 9.51 -20.69 -11.65
CA LYS A 438 8.70 -21.26 -12.74
C LYS A 438 8.23 -20.23 -13.79
N PHE A 439 8.24 -18.94 -13.47
CA PHE A 439 7.73 -17.88 -14.37
C PHE A 439 8.76 -17.37 -15.40
N GLU A 440 10.01 -17.86 -15.38
CA GLU A 440 11.07 -17.42 -16.30
C GLU A 440 10.85 -17.82 -17.77
N ILE A 441 9.89 -18.67 -18.10
CA ILE A 441 9.60 -19.09 -19.48
C ILE A 441 8.82 -18.01 -20.27
N SER A 442 8.30 -16.97 -19.60
CA SER A 442 7.36 -16.01 -20.20
C SER A 442 7.89 -14.58 -20.39
N SER A 443 9.09 -14.21 -19.91
CA SER A 443 9.54 -12.81 -19.94
C SER A 443 10.82 -12.60 -20.74
N ASN A 444 10.75 -11.80 -21.81
CA ASN A 444 11.87 -11.37 -22.66
C ASN A 444 12.82 -10.35 -21.97
N ALA A 445 13.11 -10.47 -20.67
CA ALA A 445 13.91 -9.49 -19.94
C ALA A 445 14.74 -10.07 -18.78
N ALA A 446 15.75 -10.90 -19.09
CA ALA A 446 17.00 -11.05 -18.32
C ALA A 446 18.07 -11.80 -19.17
N PRO A 447 19.39 -11.59 -18.98
CA PRO A 447 20.41 -12.06 -19.93
C PRO A 447 20.78 -13.56 -19.85
N VAL A 448 20.42 -14.29 -18.78
CA VAL A 448 20.65 -15.75 -18.62
C VAL A 448 19.56 -16.34 -17.70
N THR A 449 18.77 -17.30 -18.19
CA THR A 449 17.81 -18.10 -17.39
C THR A 449 18.50 -19.27 -16.70
N HIS A 450 17.91 -19.84 -15.63
CA HIS A 450 18.45 -21.04 -14.95
C HIS A 450 18.78 -22.16 -15.94
N LEU A 451 17.89 -22.40 -16.92
CA LEU A 451 18.09 -23.40 -17.98
C LEU A 451 19.32 -23.08 -18.83
N THR A 452 19.47 -21.83 -19.30
CA THR A 452 20.64 -21.45 -20.11
C THR A 452 21.96 -21.57 -19.35
N PHE A 453 21.96 -21.28 -18.03
CA PHE A 453 23.14 -21.48 -17.20
C PHE A 453 23.51 -22.97 -17.08
N LEU A 454 22.53 -23.85 -16.80
CA LEU A 454 22.78 -25.30 -16.73
C LEU A 454 23.27 -25.86 -18.07
N GLN A 455 22.66 -25.44 -19.19
CA GLN A 455 23.07 -25.83 -20.54
C GLN A 455 24.49 -25.40 -20.91
N GLN A 456 24.97 -24.29 -20.34
CA GLN A 456 26.32 -23.78 -20.56
C GLN A 456 27.36 -24.44 -19.65
N THR A 457 26.98 -24.84 -18.43
CA THR A 457 27.92 -25.21 -17.37
C THR A 457 27.90 -26.69 -17.00
N MET A 458 26.86 -27.43 -17.36
CA MET A 458 26.73 -28.87 -17.14
C MET A 458 26.78 -29.64 -18.46
N THR A 459 27.22 -30.89 -18.41
CA THR A 459 27.15 -31.78 -19.57
C THR A 459 25.67 -32.17 -19.82
N PRO A 460 25.25 -32.40 -21.08
CA PRO A 460 23.87 -32.79 -21.38
C PRO A 460 23.45 -34.11 -20.71
N ASP A 461 24.42 -34.95 -20.34
CA ASP A 461 24.31 -36.23 -19.67
C ASP A 461 24.68 -36.15 -18.17
N VAL A 462 24.61 -34.95 -17.56
CA VAL A 462 24.95 -34.75 -16.15
C VAL A 462 24.20 -35.73 -15.24
N MET A 463 24.92 -36.40 -14.36
CA MET A 463 24.34 -37.41 -13.46
C MET A 463 24.04 -36.80 -12.09
N ILE A 464 22.78 -36.93 -11.64
CA ILE A 464 22.37 -36.63 -10.27
C ILE A 464 21.76 -37.85 -9.61
N GLU A 465 21.48 -37.77 -8.31
CA GLU A 465 20.92 -38.91 -7.56
C GLU A 465 19.54 -39.35 -8.08
N THR A 466 18.72 -38.40 -8.58
CA THR A 466 17.34 -38.65 -9.02
C THR A 466 17.21 -38.95 -10.52
N GLY A 467 18.29 -38.90 -11.30
CA GLY A 467 18.24 -39.10 -12.75
C GLY A 467 19.44 -38.58 -13.52
N SER A 468 19.32 -38.51 -14.84
CA SER A 468 20.35 -37.99 -15.74
C SER A 468 19.81 -36.89 -16.65
N GLY A 469 20.68 -35.95 -16.99
CA GLY A 469 20.36 -34.80 -17.84
C GLY A 469 19.98 -33.55 -17.08
N ILE A 470 19.94 -32.43 -17.82
CA ILE A 470 19.63 -31.11 -17.27
C ILE A 470 18.19 -31.05 -16.76
N GLU A 471 17.29 -31.76 -17.43
CA GLU A 471 15.88 -31.90 -17.06
C GLU A 471 15.76 -32.50 -15.65
N ALA A 472 16.54 -33.54 -15.34
CA ALA A 472 16.55 -34.16 -14.01
C ALA A 472 17.02 -33.16 -12.93
N VAL A 473 18.03 -32.34 -13.22
CA VAL A 473 18.51 -31.27 -12.31
C VAL A 473 17.40 -30.26 -12.04
N MET A 474 16.66 -29.86 -13.08
CA MET A 474 15.54 -28.93 -12.93
C MET A 474 14.39 -29.54 -12.13
N GLU A 475 14.00 -30.79 -12.41
CA GLU A 475 12.94 -31.50 -11.68
C GLU A 475 13.28 -31.69 -10.20
N SER A 476 14.55 -31.97 -9.89
CA SER A 476 15.03 -32.06 -8.50
C SER A 476 14.82 -30.74 -7.74
N TRP A 477 15.19 -29.61 -8.35
CA TRP A 477 14.94 -28.28 -7.77
C TRP A 477 13.46 -27.92 -7.68
N MET A 478 12.66 -28.27 -8.70
CA MET A 478 11.20 -28.06 -8.65
C MET A 478 10.57 -28.85 -7.50
N THR A 479 11.01 -30.08 -7.27
CA THR A 479 10.53 -30.93 -6.18
C THR A 479 10.90 -30.34 -4.82
N ALA A 480 12.17 -29.92 -4.64
CA ALA A 480 12.62 -29.27 -3.41
C ALA A 480 11.84 -27.98 -3.10
N PHE A 481 11.61 -27.13 -4.11
CA PHE A 481 10.83 -25.91 -3.95
C PHE A 481 9.36 -26.20 -3.62
N ASN A 482 8.74 -27.19 -4.29
CA ASN A 482 7.38 -27.60 -3.99
C ASN A 482 7.22 -28.13 -2.57
N TYR A 483 8.26 -28.69 -1.96
CA TYR A 483 8.23 -29.19 -0.59
C TYR A 483 8.54 -28.09 0.44
N PHE A 484 9.43 -27.16 0.09
CA PHE A 484 9.93 -26.09 0.96
C PHE A 484 9.84 -24.73 0.25
N ASN A 485 8.75 -24.00 0.49
CA ASN A 485 8.43 -22.73 -0.18
C ASN A 485 9.32 -21.53 0.24
N ASP A 486 10.19 -21.69 1.25
CA ASP A 486 11.02 -20.62 1.83
C ASP A 486 12.50 -21.03 1.96
N LEU A 487 12.97 -21.85 1.02
CA LEU A 487 14.33 -22.38 0.98
C LEU A 487 15.37 -21.26 0.77
N ASP A 488 16.39 -21.21 1.64
CA ASP A 488 17.55 -20.31 1.51
C ASP A 488 18.85 -21.13 1.63
N CYS A 489 19.48 -21.36 0.47
CA CYS A 489 20.72 -22.10 0.29
C CYS A 489 21.93 -21.17 0.35
N GLN A 490 22.68 -21.20 1.45
CA GLN A 490 23.88 -20.40 1.61
C GLN A 490 25.14 -21.22 1.37
N LEU A 491 25.91 -20.85 0.34
CA LEU A 491 27.26 -21.36 0.12
C LEU A 491 28.19 -20.77 1.18
N MET A 492 28.74 -21.63 2.04
CA MET A 492 29.63 -21.20 3.13
C MET A 492 31.09 -21.19 2.68
N ARG A 493 31.51 -22.23 1.96
CA ARG A 493 32.86 -22.39 1.42
C ARG A 493 32.92 -23.47 0.34
N LEU A 494 33.98 -23.43 -0.43
CA LEU A 494 34.32 -24.40 -1.46
C LEU A 494 35.63 -25.09 -1.07
N GLU A 495 35.69 -26.41 -1.21
CA GLU A 495 36.82 -27.25 -0.86
C GLU A 495 37.16 -28.18 -2.02
N ASN A 496 38.45 -28.51 -2.19
CA ASN A 496 38.85 -29.54 -3.15
C ASN A 496 38.52 -30.93 -2.59
N GLY A 497 37.74 -31.69 -3.34
CA GLY A 497 37.44 -33.09 -3.04
C GLY A 497 38.43 -34.06 -3.69
N PRO A 498 38.18 -35.36 -3.57
CA PRO A 498 38.99 -36.37 -4.23
C PRO A 498 38.80 -36.35 -5.76
N GLY A 499 39.91 -36.45 -6.49
CA GLY A 499 39.92 -36.39 -7.96
C GLY A 499 39.47 -35.02 -8.49
N GLU A 500 38.74 -35.02 -9.61
CA GLU A 500 38.19 -33.81 -10.24
C GLU A 500 36.86 -33.37 -9.59
N THR A 501 36.74 -33.47 -8.26
CA THR A 501 35.50 -33.16 -7.53
C THR A 501 35.69 -31.90 -6.70
N LEU A 502 34.78 -30.94 -6.84
CA LEU A 502 34.67 -29.79 -5.94
C LEU A 502 33.59 -30.07 -4.90
N VAL A 503 33.90 -29.84 -3.62
CA VAL A 503 32.95 -29.97 -2.51
C VAL A 503 32.45 -28.59 -2.11
N CYS A 504 31.15 -28.39 -2.16
CA CYS A 504 30.49 -27.14 -1.83
C CYS A 504 29.80 -27.31 -0.49
N VAL A 505 30.33 -26.65 0.54
CA VAL A 505 29.77 -26.74 1.89
C VAL A 505 28.72 -25.67 2.07
N MET A 506 27.51 -26.09 2.38
CA MET A 506 26.32 -25.26 2.41
C MET A 506 25.59 -25.32 3.74
N LYS A 507 24.86 -24.24 4.03
CA LYS A 507 23.79 -24.23 5.03
C LYS A 507 22.48 -23.93 4.34
N VAL A 508 21.52 -24.83 4.49
CA VAL A 508 20.17 -24.70 3.94
C VAL A 508 19.22 -24.38 5.08
N ARG A 509 18.51 -23.26 4.99
CA ARG A 509 17.42 -22.94 5.91
C ARG A 509 16.08 -23.26 5.25
N VAL A 510 15.25 -24.01 5.96
CA VAL A 510 13.90 -24.36 5.53
C VAL A 510 12.90 -24.14 6.67
N GLY A 511 11.74 -23.57 6.37
CA GLY A 511 10.63 -23.45 7.29
C GLY A 511 9.69 -24.64 7.20
N VAL A 512 9.28 -25.18 8.35
CA VAL A 512 8.27 -26.24 8.39
C VAL A 512 6.88 -25.60 8.41
N THR A 513 6.28 -25.49 7.24
CA THR A 513 4.91 -24.96 7.08
C THR A 513 3.87 -26.09 7.11
N LEU A 514 2.58 -25.72 7.15
CA LEU A 514 1.50 -26.70 6.98
C LEU A 514 1.59 -27.42 5.63
N HIS A 515 2.07 -26.72 4.59
CA HIS A 515 2.34 -27.27 3.27
C HIS A 515 3.45 -28.34 3.34
N THR A 516 4.57 -28.02 3.98
CA THR A 516 5.67 -28.96 4.21
C THR A 516 5.20 -30.19 4.98
N LEU A 517 4.40 -30.03 6.05
CA LEU A 517 3.86 -31.17 6.78
C LEU A 517 2.95 -32.03 5.90
N ARG A 518 2.08 -31.43 5.07
CA ARG A 518 1.21 -32.18 4.15
C ARG A 518 1.96 -32.96 3.08
N HIS A 519 3.03 -32.38 2.53
CA HIS A 519 3.70 -32.89 1.33
C HIS A 519 5.05 -33.56 1.60
N VAL A 520 5.60 -33.43 2.80
CA VAL A 520 6.88 -34.05 3.20
C VAL A 520 6.68 -35.02 4.36
N PHE A 521 5.77 -34.73 5.29
CA PHE A 521 5.51 -35.54 6.49
C PHE A 521 4.02 -35.86 6.64
N PRO A 522 3.37 -36.44 5.62
CA PRO A 522 1.90 -36.55 5.54
C PRO A 522 1.29 -37.27 6.76
N HIS A 523 1.99 -38.25 7.33
CA HIS A 523 1.59 -38.99 8.53
C HIS A 523 1.52 -38.13 9.81
N LEU A 524 2.19 -36.97 9.81
CA LEU A 524 2.11 -36.01 10.92
C LEU A 524 0.93 -35.04 10.79
N PHE A 525 0.19 -35.10 9.67
CA PHE A 525 -0.98 -34.28 9.39
C PHE A 525 -2.11 -35.12 8.74
N VAL A 526 -2.96 -35.71 9.59
CA VAL A 526 -4.01 -36.65 9.17
C VAL A 526 -5.38 -35.99 9.28
N GLU A 527 -6.16 -36.01 8.19
CA GLU A 527 -7.56 -35.51 8.14
C GLU A 527 -7.75 -34.05 8.63
N GLY A 528 -6.74 -33.21 8.43
CA GLY A 528 -6.80 -31.81 8.87
C GLY A 528 -6.33 -31.56 10.31
N ILE A 529 -5.88 -32.60 11.01
CA ILE A 529 -5.43 -32.56 12.41
C ILE A 529 -3.93 -32.84 12.49
N LEU A 530 -3.21 -32.03 13.27
CA LEU A 530 -1.78 -32.20 13.54
C LEU A 530 -1.56 -33.24 14.64
N THR A 531 -0.61 -34.14 14.44
CA THR A 531 -0.09 -34.97 15.54
C THR A 531 0.71 -34.12 16.53
N PRO A 532 0.99 -34.60 17.76
CA PRO A 532 1.85 -33.89 18.70
C PRO A 532 3.22 -33.53 18.11
N LEU A 533 3.81 -34.43 17.31
CA LEU A 533 5.08 -34.18 16.62
C LEU A 533 4.93 -33.15 15.49
N GLY A 534 3.88 -33.26 14.67
CA GLY A 534 3.56 -32.27 13.64
C GLY A 534 3.34 -30.87 14.24
N GLY A 535 2.68 -30.79 15.40
CA GLY A 535 2.48 -29.54 16.14
C GLY A 535 3.78 -28.94 16.69
N LYS A 536 4.73 -29.76 17.14
CA LYS A 536 6.07 -29.29 17.56
C LYS A 536 6.88 -28.76 16.38
N MET A 537 6.75 -29.40 15.21
CA MET A 537 7.48 -29.03 14.00
C MET A 537 6.90 -27.79 13.29
N LEU A 538 5.58 -27.59 13.32
CA LEU A 538 4.93 -26.49 12.62
C LEU A 538 5.48 -25.11 13.05
N GLY A 539 5.88 -24.30 12.07
CA GLY A 539 6.39 -22.95 12.26
C GLY A 539 7.86 -22.89 12.68
N GLN A 540 8.54 -24.03 12.83
CA GLN A 540 9.96 -24.08 13.14
C GLN A 540 10.80 -23.84 11.89
N GLN A 541 11.98 -23.23 12.10
CA GLN A 541 12.98 -23.04 11.06
C GLN A 541 14.13 -24.01 11.29
N LEU A 542 14.35 -24.93 10.37
CA LEU A 542 15.42 -25.92 10.43
C LEU A 542 16.62 -25.41 9.63
N CYS A 543 17.81 -25.51 10.22
CA CYS A 543 19.07 -25.20 9.56
C CYS A 543 19.85 -26.49 9.32
N VAL A 544 19.96 -26.89 8.06
CA VAL A 544 20.53 -28.15 7.60
C VAL A 544 21.92 -27.89 7.04
N SER A 545 22.91 -28.66 7.48
CA SER A 545 24.23 -28.62 6.85
C SER A 545 24.23 -29.57 5.66
N CYS A 546 24.68 -29.12 4.48
CA CYS A 546 24.67 -29.92 3.27
C CYS A 546 25.99 -29.77 2.51
N ASN A 547 26.53 -30.88 2.01
CA ASN A 547 27.69 -30.90 1.14
C ASN A 547 27.24 -31.29 -0.27
N VAL A 548 27.54 -30.46 -1.26
CA VAL A 548 27.29 -30.78 -2.67
C VAL A 548 28.59 -31.09 -3.37
N HIS A 549 28.69 -32.27 -3.96
CA HIS A 549 29.86 -32.76 -4.67
C HIS A 549 29.65 -32.57 -6.17
N LEU A 550 30.47 -31.71 -6.79
CA LEU A 550 30.43 -31.40 -8.21
C LEU A 550 31.62 -32.05 -8.91
N LYS A 551 31.37 -33.04 -9.75
CA LYS A 551 32.42 -33.68 -10.56
C LYS A 551 32.63 -32.89 -11.85
N TRP A 552 33.84 -32.39 -12.03
CA TRP A 552 34.24 -31.65 -13.22
C TRP A 552 34.72 -32.59 -14.32
N ASP A 553 34.35 -32.29 -15.56
CA ASP A 553 34.93 -32.88 -16.77
C ASP A 553 35.90 -31.85 -17.39
N PRO A 554 37.22 -32.02 -17.21
CA PRO A 554 38.21 -31.10 -17.76
C PRO A 554 38.21 -31.04 -19.29
N SER A 555 37.77 -32.10 -19.97
CA SER A 555 37.76 -32.16 -21.44
C SER A 555 36.62 -31.33 -22.04
N ARG A 556 35.50 -31.25 -21.31
CA ARG A 556 34.30 -30.49 -21.71
C ARG A 556 34.21 -29.13 -21.03
N GLY A 557 35.00 -28.89 -19.98
CA GLY A 557 34.95 -27.68 -19.16
C GLY A 557 33.59 -27.50 -18.48
N ARG A 558 32.98 -28.59 -18.01
CA ARG A 558 31.59 -28.63 -17.50
C ARG A 558 31.45 -29.61 -16.34
N ILE A 559 30.38 -29.46 -15.55
CA ILE A 559 30.00 -30.41 -14.51
C ILE A 559 29.38 -31.65 -15.15
N SER A 560 29.91 -32.83 -14.83
CA SER A 560 29.44 -34.14 -15.32
C SER A 560 28.59 -34.89 -14.30
N SER A 561 28.69 -34.56 -13.02
CA SER A 561 27.84 -35.14 -11.97
C SER A 561 27.70 -34.20 -10.79
N MET A 562 26.54 -34.26 -10.12
CA MET A 562 26.24 -33.53 -8.90
C MET A 562 25.53 -34.46 -7.90
N THR A 563 26.10 -34.63 -6.72
CA THR A 563 25.47 -35.36 -5.61
C THR A 563 25.47 -34.50 -4.36
N TYR A 564 24.59 -34.80 -3.41
CA TYR A 564 24.47 -34.03 -2.18
C TYR A 564 24.28 -34.94 -0.97
N ASP A 565 24.82 -34.53 0.17
CA ASP A 565 24.69 -35.20 1.46
C ASP A 565 24.33 -34.14 2.50
N GLY A 566 23.12 -34.23 3.04
CA GLY A 566 22.59 -33.29 4.03
C GLY A 566 22.40 -33.91 5.40
N ASP A 567 22.51 -33.14 6.47
CA ASP A 567 22.22 -33.60 7.83
C ASP A 567 20.88 -33.03 8.31
N PHE A 568 19.78 -33.70 7.94
CA PHE A 568 18.43 -33.34 8.39
C PHE A 568 18.14 -33.86 9.81
N MET A 569 18.90 -34.85 10.28
CA MET A 569 18.70 -35.44 11.61
C MET A 569 19.07 -34.48 12.72
N THR A 570 20.23 -33.85 12.64
CA THR A 570 20.73 -32.95 13.70
C THR A 570 19.73 -31.84 14.08
N PRO A 571 19.17 -31.06 13.14
CA PRO A 571 18.21 -30.02 13.49
C PRO A 571 16.89 -30.59 14.05
N LEU A 572 16.44 -31.76 13.59
CA LEU A 572 15.26 -32.41 14.16
C LEU A 572 15.50 -32.97 15.56
N LEU A 573 16.68 -33.54 15.82
CA LEU A 573 17.05 -34.03 17.13
C LEU A 573 17.14 -32.88 18.15
N GLN A 574 17.68 -31.73 17.74
CA GLN A 574 17.69 -30.52 18.56
C GLN A 574 16.29 -30.02 18.88
N LEU A 575 15.36 -30.13 17.92
CA LEU A 575 13.98 -29.68 18.08
C LEU A 575 13.14 -30.63 18.95
N LEU A 576 13.24 -31.93 18.72
CA LEU A 576 12.37 -32.94 19.34
C LEU A 576 12.96 -33.48 20.66
N GLY A 577 14.28 -33.40 20.82
CA GLY A 577 15.00 -33.71 22.05
C GLY A 577 15.30 -35.19 22.27
N ASN A 578 14.84 -36.09 21.39
CA ASN A 578 15.12 -37.53 21.46
C ASN A 578 15.08 -38.19 20.08
N LEU A 579 15.78 -39.33 19.93
CA LEU A 579 15.90 -40.06 18.66
C LEU A 579 14.63 -40.84 18.27
N GLU A 580 13.79 -41.20 19.25
CA GLU A 580 12.54 -41.94 19.00
C GLU A 580 11.55 -41.08 18.21
N ASP A 581 11.33 -39.84 18.65
CA ASP A 581 10.51 -38.85 17.96
C ASP A 581 11.08 -38.53 16.56
N VAL A 582 12.40 -38.40 16.42
CA VAL A 582 13.05 -38.17 15.11
C VAL A 582 12.81 -39.35 14.17
N SER A 583 12.95 -40.59 14.67
CA SER A 583 12.67 -41.80 13.90
C SER A 583 11.22 -41.83 13.42
N HIS A 584 10.26 -41.47 14.29
CA HIS A 584 8.85 -41.35 13.91
C HIS A 584 8.60 -40.27 12.86
N VAL A 585 9.32 -39.15 12.92
CA VAL A 585 9.23 -38.10 11.90
C VAL A 585 9.66 -38.61 10.54
N PHE A 586 10.74 -39.40 10.45
CA PHE A 586 11.21 -39.95 9.17
C PHE A 586 10.48 -41.20 8.69
N GLY A 587 9.72 -41.89 9.55
CA GLY A 587 9.14 -43.20 9.27
C GLY A 587 8.34 -43.30 7.96
N ASP A 588 7.47 -42.31 7.69
CA ASP A 588 6.67 -42.21 6.46
C ASP A 588 6.91 -40.87 5.74
N ALA A 589 8.09 -40.27 5.92
CA ALA A 589 8.45 -39.01 5.29
C ALA A 589 8.87 -39.20 3.83
N TYR A 590 8.60 -38.19 3.00
CA TYR A 590 9.13 -38.10 1.64
C TYR A 590 10.50 -37.41 1.56
N VAL A 591 11.16 -37.23 2.71
CA VAL A 591 12.55 -36.81 2.81
C VAL A 591 13.30 -37.77 3.71
N SER A 592 14.50 -38.15 3.30
CA SER A 592 15.38 -38.99 4.10
C SER A 592 16.24 -38.16 5.06
N PRO A 593 16.83 -38.79 6.09
CA PRO A 593 17.84 -38.20 6.97
C PRO A 593 18.97 -37.43 6.26
N ASP A 594 19.41 -37.97 5.11
CA ASP A 594 20.45 -37.44 4.22
C ASP A 594 19.95 -36.38 3.22
N CYS A 595 18.75 -35.85 3.42
CA CYS A 595 18.07 -34.85 2.58
C CYS A 595 17.71 -35.32 1.16
N ARG A 596 17.58 -36.62 0.92
CA ARG A 596 17.08 -37.14 -0.36
C ARG A 596 15.57 -37.05 -0.40
N LEU A 597 15.05 -36.48 -1.49
CA LEU A 597 13.62 -36.33 -1.71
C LEU A 597 13.09 -37.54 -2.48
N VAL A 598 12.01 -38.12 -1.98
CA VAL A 598 11.27 -39.16 -2.71
C VAL A 598 10.40 -38.47 -3.75
N VAL A 599 10.66 -38.75 -5.02
CA VAL A 599 9.82 -38.31 -6.13
C VAL A 599 8.59 -39.23 -6.16
N LEU A 600 7.42 -38.68 -5.86
CA LEU A 600 6.16 -39.39 -6.08
C LEU A 600 5.90 -39.45 -7.59
N ALA A 601 5.87 -40.67 -8.14
CA ALA A 601 5.59 -40.93 -9.54
C ALA A 601 4.13 -40.62 -9.92
#